data_AF-A0A1E1W4S7-F1
#
_entry.id   AF-A0A1E1W4S7-F1
#
_cell.length_a   1.000
_cell.length_b   1.000
_cell.length_c   1.000
_cell.angle_alpha   90.00
_cell.angle_beta   90.00
_cell.angle_gamma   90.00
#
_symmetry.space_group_name_H-M   'P 1'
#
loop_
_entity.id
_entity.type
_entity.pdbx_description
1 polymer ?
#
loop_
_entity_poly.entity_id
_entity_poly.type
_entity_poly.pdbx_seq_one_letter_code
_entity_poly.pdbx_strand_id
1 'polypeptide(L)'
;VKSFMTKIPSVFTGSDLVAWLQRHLNLEETWEALHIAHLLAAHGYLFPIDDHCLTVRNDNTYYRFQTPYFWPSNQWEPENTDYAVYLCKRTMQNKARLELADYEAESLARLQKMFSRKWEFIFMQAEAQSKVDKKRDKLERKVLDSQ
;
A
#
# COMPACT_ATOMS: atom_id res chain seq x y z
N VAL A 1 32.89 -4.28 0.75
CA VAL A 1 31.77 -4.93 1.46
C VAL A 1 30.58 -4.96 0.51
N LYS A 2 30.27 -6.12 -0.10
CA LYS A 2 29.12 -6.25 -1.01
C LYS A 2 27.86 -6.13 -0.15
N SER A 3 27.19 -4.98 -0.22
CA SER A 3 25.84 -4.80 0.31
C SER A 3 24.98 -5.95 -0.20
N PHE A 4 24.44 -6.76 0.71
CA PHE A 4 23.39 -7.74 0.42
C PHE A 4 22.11 -6.94 0.11
N MET A 5 22.09 -6.29 -1.06
CA MET A 5 20.91 -5.58 -1.54
C MET A 5 19.85 -6.62 -1.85
N THR A 6 18.93 -6.85 -0.91
CA THR A 6 17.64 -7.46 -1.22
C THR A 6 17.03 -6.68 -2.37
N LYS A 7 17.09 -7.22 -3.60
CA LYS A 7 16.42 -6.62 -4.76
C LYS A 7 14.94 -6.52 -4.42
N ILE A 8 14.44 -5.30 -4.28
CA ILE A 8 13.03 -5.05 -4.08
C ILE A 8 12.36 -5.27 -5.44
N PRO A 9 11.43 -6.23 -5.56
CA PRO A 9 10.85 -6.56 -6.86
C PRO A 9 9.84 -5.49 -7.30
N SER A 10 9.70 -5.31 -8.62
CA SER A 10 8.64 -4.54 -9.25
C SER A 10 8.48 -3.11 -8.69
N VAL A 11 9.57 -2.34 -8.77
CA VAL A 11 9.61 -0.93 -8.34
C VAL A 11 10.26 -0.07 -9.41
N PHE A 12 9.98 1.22 -9.38
CA PHE A 12 10.62 2.28 -10.16
C PHE A 12 10.97 3.45 -9.25
N THR A 13 11.87 4.34 -9.67
CA THR A 13 12.21 5.55 -8.88
C THR A 13 11.27 6.70 -9.21
N GLY A 14 11.11 7.63 -8.27
CA GLY A 14 10.34 8.85 -8.52
C GLY A 14 10.96 9.71 -9.62
N SER A 15 12.29 9.77 -9.71
CA SER A 15 13.00 10.44 -10.81
C SER A 15 12.70 9.84 -12.19
N ASP A 16 12.63 8.51 -12.30
CA ASP A 16 12.28 7.84 -13.56
C ASP A 16 10.83 8.16 -13.98
N LEU A 17 9.89 8.17 -13.03
CA LEU A 17 8.49 8.52 -13.29
C LEU A 17 8.35 9.97 -13.76
N VAL A 18 8.98 10.92 -13.07
CA VAL A 18 8.90 12.35 -13.41
C VAL A 18 9.49 12.60 -14.79
N ALA A 19 10.66 12.03 -15.09
CA ALA A 19 11.28 12.15 -16.41
C ALA A 19 10.42 11.48 -17.51
N TRP A 20 9.76 10.36 -17.19
CA TRP A 20 8.84 9.71 -18.12
C TRP A 20 7.63 10.60 -18.43
N LEU A 21 6.97 11.16 -17.42
CA LEU A 21 5.82 12.05 -17.58
C LEU A 21 6.20 13.30 -18.38
N GLN A 22 7.31 13.95 -18.04
CA GLN A 22 7.78 15.14 -18.74
C GLN A 22 7.97 14.88 -20.24
N ARG A 23 8.61 13.75 -20.59
CA ARG A 23 8.83 13.37 -21.99
C ARG A 23 7.53 13.03 -22.72
N HIS A 24 6.65 12.23 -22.12
CA HIS A 24 5.48 11.67 -22.84
C HIS A 24 4.29 12.62 -22.89
N LEU A 25 4.22 13.57 -21.96
CA LEU A 25 3.22 14.64 -21.97
C LEU A 25 3.75 15.94 -22.57
N ASN A 26 5.01 15.95 -23.03
CA ASN A 26 5.69 17.11 -23.62
C ASN A 26 5.62 18.36 -22.73
N LEU A 27 5.95 18.18 -21.45
CA LEU A 27 5.96 19.24 -20.44
C LEU A 27 7.31 19.96 -20.45
N GLU A 28 7.28 21.28 -20.45
CA GLU A 28 8.49 22.10 -20.44
C GLU A 28 9.13 22.11 -19.06
N GLU A 29 8.31 22.22 -18.02
CA GLU A 29 8.73 22.41 -16.64
C GLU A 29 8.67 21.11 -15.83
N THR A 30 9.77 20.77 -15.16
CA THR A 30 9.84 19.55 -14.34
C THR A 30 8.83 19.55 -13.18
N TRP A 31 8.46 20.73 -12.67
CA TRP A 31 7.49 20.84 -11.57
C TRP A 31 6.07 20.43 -12.00
N GLU A 32 5.69 20.61 -13.28
CA GLU A 32 4.40 20.15 -13.81
C GLU A 32 4.33 18.63 -13.82
N ALA A 33 5.39 17.98 -14.31
CA ALA A 33 5.51 16.52 -14.30
C ALA A 33 5.47 15.95 -12.88
N LEU A 34 6.17 16.61 -11.95
CA LEU A 34 6.15 16.25 -10.53
C LEU A 34 4.76 16.44 -9.92
N HIS A 35 4.05 17.52 -10.24
CA HIS A 35 2.69 17.76 -9.76
C HIS A 35 1.72 16.68 -10.25
N ILE A 36 1.78 16.30 -11.53
CA ILE A 36 0.98 15.20 -12.07
C ILE A 36 1.31 13.87 -11.37
N ALA A 37 2.59 13.59 -11.13
CA ALA A 37 3.01 12.40 -10.39
C ALA A 37 2.42 12.36 -8.97
N HIS A 38 2.40 13.50 -8.27
CA HIS A 38 1.75 13.62 -6.96
C HIS A 38 0.24 13.33 -7.05
N LEU A 39 -0.45 13.85 -8.05
CA LEU A 39 -1.89 13.60 -8.23
C LEU A 39 -2.17 12.11 -8.48
N LEU A 40 -1.33 11.44 -9.28
CA LEU A 40 -1.44 9.99 -9.49
C LEU A 40 -1.26 9.21 -8.17
N ALA A 41 -0.29 9.60 -7.35
CA ALA A 41 -0.08 8.97 -6.05
C ALA A 41 -1.24 9.22 -5.07
N ALA A 42 -1.69 10.48 -4.96
CA ALA A 42 -2.77 10.89 -4.07
C ALA A 42 -4.10 10.19 -4.39
N HIS A 43 -4.33 9.82 -5.65
CA HIS A 43 -5.48 9.02 -6.08
C HIS A 43 -5.21 7.51 -6.06
N GLY A 44 -4.10 7.06 -5.50
CA GLY A 44 -3.82 5.64 -5.29
C GLY A 44 -3.49 4.85 -6.56
N TYR A 45 -3.07 5.49 -7.66
CA TYR A 45 -2.60 4.75 -8.84
C TYR A 45 -1.17 4.20 -8.67
N LEU A 46 -0.40 4.81 -7.77
CA LEU A 46 0.92 4.39 -7.35
C LEU A 46 1.18 4.85 -5.92
N PHE A 47 2.14 4.24 -5.24
CA PHE A 47 2.46 4.57 -3.85
C PHE A 47 3.95 4.34 -3.56
N PRO A 48 4.56 5.11 -2.64
CA PRO A 48 5.90 4.82 -2.14
C PRO A 48 5.88 3.53 -1.33
N ILE A 49 6.92 2.71 -1.45
CA ILE A 49 6.94 1.39 -0.79
C ILE A 49 7.37 1.43 0.69
N ASP A 50 7.95 2.55 1.12
CA ASP A 50 8.59 2.70 2.44
C ASP A 50 7.94 3.83 3.28
N ASP A 51 6.83 4.41 2.82
CA ASP A 51 6.10 5.51 3.50
C ASP A 51 4.59 5.34 3.28
N HIS A 52 3.78 5.86 4.20
CA HIS A 52 2.32 5.92 4.07
C HIS A 52 1.84 7.23 3.41
N CYS A 53 2.71 8.22 3.27
CA CYS A 53 2.36 9.47 2.59
C CYS A 53 2.32 9.28 1.07
N LEU A 54 1.14 9.38 0.47
CA LEU A 54 0.91 9.20 -0.98
C LEU A 54 1.39 10.42 -1.80
N THR A 55 2.70 10.64 -1.81
CA THR A 55 3.37 11.74 -2.52
C THR A 55 4.57 11.24 -3.33
N VAL A 56 4.92 11.96 -4.39
CA VAL A 56 6.06 11.60 -5.26
C VAL A 56 7.23 12.55 -5.02
N ARG A 57 8.43 12.01 -4.82
CA ARG A 57 9.67 12.78 -4.77
C ARG A 57 10.44 12.58 -6.07
N ASN A 58 11.01 13.65 -6.63
CA ASN A 58 11.89 13.55 -7.80
C ASN A 58 13.31 13.11 -7.36
N ASP A 59 13.40 11.90 -6.80
CA ASP A 59 14.62 11.31 -6.26
C ASP A 59 14.62 9.77 -6.45
N ASN A 60 15.52 9.08 -5.76
CA ASN A 60 15.65 7.62 -5.81
C ASN A 60 14.68 6.87 -4.86
N THR A 61 13.64 7.53 -4.34
CA THR A 61 12.56 6.86 -3.60
C THR A 61 11.89 5.84 -4.51
N TYR A 62 11.63 4.64 -4.00
CA TYR A 62 10.97 3.58 -4.76
C TYR A 62 9.45 3.67 -4.66
N TYR A 63 8.80 3.46 -5.80
CA TYR A 63 7.36 3.44 -5.96
C TYR A 63 6.90 2.14 -6.62
N ARG A 64 5.63 1.81 -6.43
CA ARG A 64 4.97 0.73 -7.16
C ARG A 64 3.61 1.18 -7.69
N PHE A 65 3.22 0.64 -8.84
CA PHE A 65 1.86 0.80 -9.36
C PHE A 65 0.86 -0.02 -8.55
N GLN A 66 -0.29 0.59 -8.30
CA GLN A 66 -1.43 -0.06 -7.69
C GLN A 66 -2.05 -1.07 -8.67
N THR A 67 -2.52 -2.21 -8.16
CA THR A 67 -3.28 -3.16 -8.97
C THR A 67 -4.61 -2.54 -9.43
N PRO A 68 -5.05 -2.77 -10.68
CA PRO A 68 -6.32 -2.23 -11.18
C PRO A 68 -7.53 -2.54 -10.31
N TYR A 69 -7.50 -3.64 -9.54
CA TYR A 69 -8.54 -3.99 -8.59
C TYR A 69 -8.82 -2.89 -7.56
N PHE A 70 -7.79 -2.18 -7.10
CA PHE A 70 -7.89 -1.12 -6.09
C PHE A 70 -7.96 0.30 -6.67
N TRP A 71 -8.13 0.45 -7.99
CA TRP A 71 -8.26 1.78 -8.58
C TRP A 71 -9.57 2.46 -8.17
N PRO A 72 -9.56 3.79 -7.92
CA PRO A 72 -10.77 4.53 -7.56
C PRO A 72 -11.89 4.43 -8.58
N SER A 73 -11.55 4.22 -9.85
CA SER A 73 -12.50 4.04 -10.96
C SER A 73 -13.40 2.81 -10.79
N ASN A 74 -13.00 1.84 -9.97
CA ASN A 74 -13.83 0.68 -9.65
C ASN A 74 -14.96 1.00 -8.66
N GLN A 75 -15.08 2.26 -8.21
CA GLN A 75 -16.11 2.75 -7.29
C GLN A 75 -16.22 1.88 -6.04
N TRP A 76 -15.05 1.48 -5.51
CA TRP A 76 -14.97 0.75 -4.26
C TRP A 76 -15.36 1.67 -3.10
N GLU A 77 -16.40 1.28 -2.38
CA GLU A 77 -16.77 1.86 -1.09
C GLU A 77 -16.43 0.83 0.01
N PRO A 78 -15.17 0.75 0.47
CA PRO A 78 -14.78 -0.20 1.50
C PRO A 78 -15.54 0.10 2.79
N GLU A 79 -16.09 -0.95 3.41
CA GLU A 79 -16.81 -0.81 4.67
C GLU A 79 -15.86 -0.81 5.86
N ASN A 80 -16.35 -0.31 7.00
CA ASN A 80 -15.65 -0.45 8.28
C ASN A 80 -15.32 -1.92 8.62
N THR A 81 -16.12 -2.87 8.14
CA THR A 81 -15.86 -4.32 8.28
C THR A 81 -14.60 -4.74 7.54
N ASP A 82 -14.41 -4.27 6.30
CA ASP A 82 -13.22 -4.57 5.49
C ASP A 82 -11.95 -4.02 6.16
N TYR A 83 -12.03 -2.78 6.67
CA TYR A 83 -10.91 -2.18 7.37
C TYR A 83 -10.59 -2.91 8.69
N ALA A 84 -11.61 -3.36 9.43
CA ALA A 84 -11.42 -4.17 10.63
C ALA A 84 -10.72 -5.51 10.31
N VAL A 85 -11.12 -6.19 9.23
CA VAL A 85 -10.47 -7.42 8.76
C VAL A 85 -9.02 -7.14 8.36
N TYR A 86 -8.75 -6.06 7.63
CA TYR A 86 -7.40 -5.65 7.23
C TYR A 86 -6.48 -5.42 8.44
N LEU A 87 -6.91 -4.59 9.39
CA LEU A 87 -6.14 -4.29 10.60
C LEU A 87 -5.94 -5.53 11.47
N CYS A 88 -6.98 -6.35 11.64
CA CYS A 88 -6.88 -7.61 12.37
C CYS A 88 -5.91 -8.59 11.69
N LYS A 89 -5.92 -8.67 10.35
CA LYS A 89 -4.98 -9.52 9.61
C LYS A 89 -3.54 -9.07 9.81
N ARG A 90 -3.28 -7.74 9.83
CA ARG A 90 -1.94 -7.18 10.04
C ARG A 90 -1.37 -7.51 11.41
N THR A 91 -2.17 -7.40 12.48
CA THR A 91 -1.71 -7.76 13.83
C THR A 91 -1.34 -9.24 13.97
N MET A 92 -1.96 -10.13 13.18
CA MET A 92 -1.65 -11.57 13.19
C MET A 92 -0.33 -11.95 12.49
N GLN A 93 0.27 -11.04 11.71
CA GLN A 93 1.45 -11.38 10.90
C GLN A 93 2.78 -11.36 11.68
N ASN A 94 2.83 -10.74 12.86
CA ASN A 94 4.03 -10.65 13.72
C ASN A 94 5.30 -10.22 12.96
N LYS A 95 5.22 -9.20 12.11
CA LYS A 95 6.36 -8.62 11.38
C LYS A 95 6.41 -7.13 11.67
N ALA A 96 7.58 -6.61 12.06
CA ALA A 96 7.78 -5.19 12.35
C ALA A 96 7.25 -4.25 11.25
N ARG A 97 7.51 -4.58 9.97
CA ARG A 97 7.02 -3.80 8.81
C ARG A 97 5.49 -3.74 8.66
N LEU A 98 4.75 -4.57 9.39
CA LEU A 98 3.29 -4.67 9.34
C LEU A 98 2.64 -4.24 10.67
N GLU A 99 3.44 -3.81 11.65
CA GLU A 99 2.94 -3.24 12.89
C GLU A 99 2.05 -2.05 12.58
N LEU A 100 0.96 -1.93 13.34
CA LEU A 100 0.01 -0.85 13.15
C LEU A 100 0.63 0.47 13.64
N ALA A 101 0.46 1.53 12.86
CA ALA A 101 0.71 2.88 13.36
C ALA A 101 -0.30 3.23 14.48
N ASP A 102 0.02 4.21 15.32
CA ASP A 102 -0.83 4.58 16.47
C ASP A 102 -2.28 4.89 16.05
N TYR A 103 -2.47 5.66 14.98
CA TYR A 103 -3.81 5.98 14.45
C TYR A 103 -4.56 4.74 13.93
N GLU A 104 -3.84 3.73 13.42
CA GLU A 104 -4.42 2.45 12.97
C GLU A 104 -4.82 1.59 14.18
N ALA A 105 -3.98 1.56 15.23
CA ALA A 105 -4.29 0.84 16.47
C ALA A 105 -5.52 1.45 17.18
N GLU A 106 -5.61 2.77 17.23
CA GLU A 106 -6.81 3.46 17.72
C GLU A 106 -8.06 3.16 16.87
N SER A 107 -7.90 3.10 15.55
CA SER A 107 -8.98 2.73 14.63
C SER A 107 -9.44 1.29 14.89
N LEU A 108 -8.51 0.35 15.07
CA LEU A 108 -8.81 -1.04 15.41
C LEU A 108 -9.59 -1.13 16.73
N ALA A 109 -9.16 -0.40 17.76
CA ALA A 109 -9.86 -0.37 19.05
C ALA A 109 -11.30 0.17 18.92
N ARG A 110 -11.50 1.23 18.12
CA ARG A 110 -12.84 1.75 17.83
C ARG A 110 -13.71 0.73 17.09
N LEU A 111 -13.15 0.06 16.08
CA LEU A 111 -13.84 -0.96 15.28
C LEU A 111 -14.19 -2.20 16.12
N GLN A 112 -13.31 -2.63 17.01
CA GLN A 112 -13.57 -3.71 17.97
C GLN A 112 -14.76 -3.39 18.86
N LYS A 113 -14.85 -2.16 19.37
CA LYS A 113 -16.00 -1.71 20.16
C LYS A 113 -17.27 -1.68 19.31
N MET A 114 -17.20 -1.13 18.10
CA MET A 114 -18.31 -1.02 17.16
C MET A 114 -18.88 -2.39 16.76
N PHE A 115 -18.01 -3.37 16.51
CA PHE A 115 -18.37 -4.71 16.05
C PHE A 115 -18.26 -5.79 17.12
N SER A 116 -18.36 -5.43 18.41
CA SER A 116 -18.16 -6.35 19.54
C SER A 116 -18.89 -7.70 19.41
N ARG A 117 -20.15 -7.70 18.96
CA ARG A 117 -20.96 -8.92 18.76
C ARG A 117 -20.58 -9.75 17.53
N LYS A 118 -19.89 -9.15 16.56
CA LYS A 118 -19.46 -9.81 15.31
C LYS A 118 -17.94 -9.99 15.23
N TRP A 119 -17.21 -9.64 16.28
CA TRP A 119 -15.75 -9.60 16.27
C TRP A 119 -15.14 -10.97 15.96
N GLU A 120 -15.73 -12.05 16.46
CA GLU A 120 -15.29 -13.42 16.18
C GLU A 120 -15.33 -13.73 14.68
N PHE A 121 -16.36 -13.29 13.96
CA PHE A 121 -16.44 -13.47 12.49
C PHE A 121 -15.38 -12.66 11.75
N ILE A 122 -15.11 -11.41 12.18
CA ILE A 122 -14.04 -10.57 11.63
C ILE A 122 -12.69 -11.25 11.82
N PHE A 123 -12.44 -11.79 13.01
CA PHE A 123 -11.21 -12.52 13.32
C PHE A 123 -11.07 -13.79 12.47
N MET A 124 -12.12 -14.59 12.35
CA MET A 124 -12.13 -15.78 11.49
C MET A 124 -11.84 -15.45 10.02
N GLN A 125 -12.43 -14.37 9.50
CA GLN A 125 -12.19 -13.91 8.13
C GLN A 125 -10.73 -13.47 7.94
N ALA A 126 -10.18 -12.70 8.87
CA ALA A 126 -8.78 -12.29 8.86
C ALA A 126 -7.83 -13.50 8.91
N GLU A 127 -8.14 -14.50 9.74
CA GLU A 127 -7.36 -15.73 9.84
C GLU A 127 -7.37 -16.53 8.52
N ALA A 128 -8.55 -16.68 7.91
CA ALA A 128 -8.71 -17.38 6.64
C ALA A 128 -7.90 -16.70 5.53
N GLN A 129 -7.96 -15.37 5.42
CA GLN A 129 -7.16 -14.61 4.47
C GLN A 129 -5.66 -14.75 4.74
N SER A 130 -5.23 -14.68 6.01
CA SER A 130 -3.82 -14.88 6.40
C SER A 130 -3.30 -16.27 6.02
N LYS A 131 -4.12 -17.32 6.16
CA LYS A 131 -3.78 -18.69 5.73
C LYS A 131 -3.59 -18.79 4.21
N VAL A 132 -4.41 -18.08 3.41
CA VAL A 132 -4.25 -18.02 1.96
C VAL A 132 -2.98 -17.26 1.58
N ASP A 133 -2.74 -16.10 2.18
CA ASP A 133 -1.54 -15.29 1.92
C ASP A 133 -0.24 -16.04 2.26
N LYS A 134 -0.25 -16.89 3.30
CA LYS A 134 0.91 -17.72 3.68
C LYS A 134 1.30 -18.77 2.63
N LYS A 135 0.38 -19.19 1.75
CA LYS A 135 0.65 -20.18 0.68
C LYS A 135 1.34 -19.58 -0.55
N ARG A 136 1.32 -18.26 -0.69
CA ARG A 136 1.95 -17.54 -1.82
C ARG A 136 3.46 -17.50 -1.69
N ASP A 137 4.15 -17.32 -2.82
CA ASP A 137 5.59 -17.12 -2.83
C ASP A 137 5.98 -15.89 -1.98
N LYS A 138 7.18 -15.90 -1.39
CA LYS A 138 7.65 -14.84 -0.50
C LYS A 138 7.72 -13.48 -1.21
N LEU A 139 8.20 -13.44 -2.46
CA LEU A 139 8.30 -12.19 -3.22
C LEU A 139 6.92 -11.70 -3.62
N GLU A 140 6.07 -12.59 -4.11
CA GLU A 140 4.69 -12.28 -4.46
C GLU A 140 3.90 -11.74 -3.26
N ARG A 141 3.99 -12.41 -2.09
CA ARG A 141 3.36 -11.93 -0.86
C ARG A 141 3.92 -10.57 -0.43
N LYS A 142 5.24 -10.34 -0.55
CA LYS A 142 5.81 -9.01 -0.26
C LYS A 142 5.25 -7.95 -1.21
N VAL A 143 4.95 -8.32 -2.45
CA VAL A 143 4.34 -7.39 -3.40
C VAL A 143 2.89 -7.09 -3.02
N LEU A 144 2.11 -8.11 -2.75
CA LEU A 144 0.68 -8.00 -2.43
C LEU A 144 0.42 -7.37 -1.07
N ASP A 145 1.26 -7.62 -0.06
CA ASP A 145 1.13 -6.99 1.27
C ASP A 145 1.27 -5.46 1.22
N SER A 146 1.90 -4.91 0.17
CA SER A 146 2.07 -3.46 0.03
C SER A 146 1.05 -2.81 -0.91
N GLN A 147 0.23 -3.59 -1.62
CA GLN A 147 -0.85 -3.07 -2.47
C GLN A 147 -2.03 -2.66 -1.60
#